data_AF-A0A7L3W2D3-F1
#
_entry.id   AF-A0A7L3W2D3-F1
#
_cell.length_a   1.000
_cell.length_b   1.000
_cell.length_c   1.000
_cell.angle_alpha   90.00
_cell.angle_beta   90.00
_cell.angle_gamma   90.00
#
_symmetry.space_group_name_H-M   'P 1'
#
loop_
_entity.id
_entity.type
_entity.pdbx_description
1 polymer ?
#
loop_
_entity_poly.entity_id
_entity_poly.type
_entity_poly.pdbx_seq_one_letter_code
_entity_poly.pdbx_strand_id
1 'polypeptide(L)'
;HQQIHTEERPFHCPDCGKGFRRNSTLVTHRHIHTGERPNECPVPFCCLDCGKGFKENAKLTIHWRIHTGERPYECGECGMRFSSSSALTRH
;
A
#
# COMPACT_ATOMS: atom_id res chain seq x y z
N HIS A 1 -6.66 39.56 3.65
CA HIS A 1 -5.54 38.60 3.53
C HIS A 1 -6.05 37.42 2.72
N GLN A 2 -5.36 37.15 1.62
CA GLN A 2 -5.74 36.29 0.51
C GLN A 2 -6.10 34.85 0.93
N GLN A 3 -7.32 34.41 0.61
CA GLN A 3 -7.73 33.00 0.55
C GLN A 3 -7.07 32.36 -0.68
N ILE A 4 -5.80 32.00 -0.59
CA ILE A 4 -5.13 31.19 -1.62
C ILE A 4 -4.31 30.14 -0.89
N HIS A 5 -4.93 28.99 -0.64
CA HIS A 5 -4.25 27.69 -0.57
C HIS A 5 -5.34 26.62 -0.59
N THR A 6 -5.91 26.38 -1.78
CA THR A 6 -6.62 25.14 -2.13
C THR A 6 -5.60 24.00 -2.18
N GLU A 7 -5.04 23.67 -1.02
CA GLU A 7 -4.51 22.33 -0.80
C GLU A 7 -5.73 21.43 -0.60
N GLU A 8 -6.39 21.03 -1.68
CA GLU A 8 -7.42 20.00 -1.62
C GLU A 8 -6.78 18.75 -1.02
N ARG A 9 -7.06 18.57 0.27
CA ARG A 9 -6.63 17.46 1.09
C ARG A 9 -7.87 16.60 1.30
N PRO A 10 -8.34 15.84 0.30
CA PRO A 10 -9.63 15.15 0.36
C PRO A 10 -9.72 14.16 1.53
N PHE A 11 -8.58 13.71 2.07
CA PHE A 11 -8.51 12.73 3.14
C PHE A 11 -8.27 13.42 4.48
N HIS A 12 -9.28 13.46 5.35
CA HIS A 12 -9.17 14.08 6.67
C HIS A 12 -9.12 13.04 7.78
N CYS A 13 -8.32 13.32 8.80
CA CYS A 13 -8.29 12.51 10.01
C CYS A 13 -9.55 12.78 10.85
N PRO A 14 -10.35 11.76 11.18
CA PRO A 14 -11.54 11.95 12.01
C PRO A 14 -11.19 12.30 13.47
N ASP A 15 -10.01 11.88 13.93
CA ASP A 15 -9.59 12.04 15.33
C ASP A 15 -9.03 13.44 15.63
N CYS A 16 -8.43 14.13 14.64
CA CYS A 16 -7.83 15.45 14.86
C CYS A 16 -8.08 16.48 13.73
N GLY A 17 -8.86 16.13 12.71
CA GLY A 17 -9.21 17.02 11.60
C GLY A 17 -8.09 17.31 10.61
N LYS A 18 -6.89 16.73 10.78
CA LYS A 18 -5.75 16.99 9.89
C LYS A 18 -6.00 16.45 8.48
N GLY A 19 -5.93 17.31 7.48
CA GLY A 19 -6.09 16.95 6.07
C GLY A 19 -4.81 16.41 5.43
N PHE A 20 -4.95 15.45 4.53
CA PHE A 20 -3.88 14.84 3.74
C PHE A 20 -4.25 14.77 2.26
N ARG A 21 -3.24 14.91 1.39
CA ARG A 21 -3.41 14.80 -0.07
C ARG A 21 -3.54 13.36 -0.57
N ARG A 22 -3.15 12.37 0.24
CA ARG A 22 -3.16 10.95 -0.10
C ARG A 22 -3.73 10.14 1.05
N ASN A 23 -4.57 9.16 0.73
CA ASN A 23 -5.17 8.26 1.70
C ASN A 23 -4.11 7.48 2.51
N SER A 24 -3.03 7.04 1.86
CA SER A 24 -1.93 6.32 2.52
C SER A 24 -1.31 7.13 3.67
N THR A 25 -1.20 8.46 3.51
CA THR A 25 -0.62 9.35 4.52
C THR A 25 -1.61 9.58 5.68
N LEU A 26 -2.91 9.66 5.38
CA LEU A 26 -3.96 9.69 6.40
C LEU A 26 -3.94 8.42 7.26
N VAL A 27 -3.87 7.24 6.65
CA VAL A 27 -3.86 5.96 7.37
C VAL A 27 -2.62 5.87 8.27
N THR A 28 -1.43 6.22 7.76
CA THR A 28 -0.22 6.26 8.61
C THR A 28 -0.34 7.22 9.78
N HIS A 29 -0.99 8.36 9.56
CA HIS A 29 -1.21 9.35 10.61
C HIS A 29 -2.18 8.83 11.67
N ARG A 30 -3.19 8.05 11.32
CA ARG A 30 -4.18 7.57 12.29
C ARG A 30 -3.59 6.68 13.38
N HIS A 31 -2.45 6.02 13.13
CA HIS A 31 -1.71 5.24 14.13
C HIS A 31 -1.17 6.09 15.29
N ILE A 32 -0.99 7.40 15.12
CA ILE A 32 -0.57 8.26 16.24
C ILE A 32 -1.68 8.48 17.27
N HIS A 33 -2.95 8.24 16.89
CA HIS A 33 -4.11 8.42 17.77
C HIS A 33 -4.53 7.16 18.49
N THR A 34 -4.41 5.99 17.85
CA THR A 34 -4.87 4.72 18.45
C THR A 34 -3.97 4.22 19.58
N GLY A 35 -2.74 4.74 19.71
CA GLY A 35 -1.81 4.33 20.77
C GLY A 35 -1.47 2.84 20.76
N GLU A 36 -1.84 2.12 19.69
CA GLU A 36 -1.62 0.69 19.55
C GLU A 36 -0.14 0.41 19.32
N ARG A 37 0.42 -0.38 20.23
CA ARG A 37 1.80 -0.88 20.16
C ARG A 37 1.99 -1.70 18.87
N PRO A 38 3.18 -1.66 18.25
CA PRO A 38 3.44 -2.07 16.87
C PRO A 38 3.61 -3.58 16.71
N ASN A 39 2.67 -4.41 17.19
CA ASN A 39 2.68 -5.84 16.87
C ASN A 39 1.91 -6.17 15.59
N GLU A 40 1.21 -5.17 15.04
CA GLU A 40 0.53 -5.27 13.76
C GLU A 40 1.05 -4.12 12.89
N CYS A 41 2.19 -4.41 12.26
CA CYS A 41 2.75 -3.75 11.09
C CYS A 41 2.38 -2.25 10.89
N PRO A 42 3.29 -1.31 11.21
CA PRO A 42 3.02 0.14 11.23
C PRO A 42 2.82 0.78 9.84
N VAL A 43 2.68 -0.04 8.80
CA VAL A 43 2.46 0.39 7.43
C VAL A 43 1.02 0.08 7.01
N PRO A 44 0.38 1.00 6.26
CA PRO A 44 -1.01 0.85 5.84
C PRO A 44 -1.26 -0.38 4.96
N PHE A 45 -0.21 -0.93 4.34
CA PHE A 45 -0.29 -2.13 3.51
C PHE A 45 0.65 -3.18 4.08
N CYS A 46 0.11 -4.08 4.90
CA CYS A 46 0.88 -5.17 5.48
C CYS A 46 0.33 -6.54 5.11
N CYS A 47 1.23 -7.50 4.95
CA CYS A 47 0.88 -8.90 4.84
C CYS A 47 0.69 -9.49 6.24
N LEU A 48 -0.51 -9.99 6.52
CA LEU A 48 -0.84 -10.60 7.81
C LEU A 48 -0.17 -11.98 8.00
N ASP A 49 0.13 -12.69 6.91
CA ASP A 49 0.75 -14.02 6.98
C ASP A 49 2.23 -13.98 7.39
N CYS A 50 2.94 -12.90 7.08
CA CYS A 50 4.39 -12.79 7.34
C CYS A 50 4.84 -11.46 7.96
N GLY A 51 3.91 -10.56 8.27
CA GLY A 51 4.18 -9.25 8.87
C GLY A 51 4.94 -8.28 7.95
N LYS A 52 5.06 -8.58 6.65
CA LYS A 52 5.84 -7.75 5.72
C LYS A 52 5.06 -6.52 5.28
N GLY A 53 5.70 -5.36 5.42
CA GLY A 53 5.12 -4.08 5.07
C GLY A 53 5.44 -3.56 3.67
N PHE A 54 4.49 -2.85 3.06
CA PHE A 54 4.60 -2.25 1.73
C PHE A 54 4.17 -0.79 1.72
N LYS A 55 4.78 0.00 0.84
CA LYS A 55 4.45 1.43 0.64
C LYS A 55 3.22 1.65 -0.25
N GLU A 56 2.84 0.63 -1.01
CA GLU A 56 1.76 0.67 -2.01
C GLU A 56 0.93 -0.62 -1.93
N ASN A 57 -0.39 -0.51 -2.06
CA ASN A 57 -1.30 -1.66 -2.08
C ASN A 57 -0.95 -2.66 -3.20
N ALA A 58 -0.61 -2.17 -4.40
CA ALA A 58 -0.24 -3.02 -5.53
C ALA A 58 0.95 -3.93 -5.20
N LYS A 59 1.91 -3.45 -4.40
CA LYS A 59 3.07 -4.25 -3.97
C LYS A 59 2.68 -5.31 -2.94
N LEU A 60 1.75 -5.00 -2.04
CA LEU A 60 1.16 -5.99 -1.13
C LEU A 60 0.40 -7.07 -1.90
N THR A 61 -0.43 -6.70 -2.88
CA THR A 61 -1.18 -7.67 -3.71
C THR A 61 -0.24 -8.59 -4.48
N ILE A 62 0.79 -8.05 -5.13
CA ILE A 62 1.82 -8.86 -5.81
C ILE A 62 2.56 -9.76 -4.82
N HIS A 63 2.86 -9.26 -3.63
CA HIS A 63 3.50 -10.07 -2.59
C HIS A 63 2.61 -11.21 -2.12
N TRP A 64 1.30 -11.00 -1.98
CA TRP A 64 0.37 -12.05 -1.55
C TRP A 64 0.35 -13.25 -2.51
N ARG A 65 0.66 -13.01 -3.79
CA ARG A 65 0.85 -14.08 -4.78
C ARG A 65 2.00 -15.04 -4.48
N ILE A 66 2.94 -14.65 -3.62
CA ILE A 66 4.02 -15.54 -3.14
C ILE A 66 3.44 -16.59 -2.20
N HIS A 67 2.46 -16.23 -1.37
CA HIS A 67 1.80 -17.14 -0.44
C HIS A 67 0.78 -18.03 -1.15
N THR A 68 0.02 -17.48 -2.09
CA THR A 68 -0.98 -18.24 -2.87
C THR A 68 -0.38 -19.03 -4.03
N GLY A 69 0.86 -18.72 -4.43
CA GLY A 69 1.51 -19.30 -5.61
C GLY A 69 0.97 -18.79 -6.94
N GLU A 70 0.09 -17.79 -6.94
CA GLU A 70 -0.53 -17.26 -8.16
C GLU A 70 0.50 -16.61 -9.09
N ARG A 71 0.54 -17.05 -10.35
CA ARG A 71 1.40 -16.47 -11.39
C ARG A 71 0.57 -16.17 -12.64
N PRO A 72 -0.08 -15.00 -12.70
CA PRO A 72 -1.02 -14.67 -13.78
C PRO A 72 -0.34 -14.36 -15.11
N TYR A 73 0.91 -13.93 -15.06
CA TYR A 73 1.62 -13.45 -16.25
C TYR A 73 2.44 -14.59 -16.83
N GLU A 74 2.23 -14.90 -18.10
CA GLU A 74 2.93 -15.97 -18.80
C GLU A 74 3.70 -15.39 -20.00
N CYS A 75 4.93 -15.84 -20.18
CA CYS A 75 5.70 -15.56 -21.37
C CYS A 75 5.18 -16.43 -22.52
N GLY A 76 4.69 -15.80 -23.59
CA GLY A 76 4.17 -16.53 -24.75
C GLY A 76 5.23 -17.31 -25.53
N GLU A 77 6.52 -16.98 -25.36
CA GLU A 77 7.61 -17.65 -26.08
C GLU A 77 8.12 -18.90 -25.36
N CYS A 78 8.28 -18.84 -24.03
CA CYS A 78 8.88 -19.91 -23.25
C CYS A 78 7.93 -20.56 -22.22
N GLY A 79 6.72 -20.04 -22.06
CA GLY A 79 5.71 -20.53 -21.10
C GLY A 79 6.03 -20.21 -19.63
N MET A 80 7.10 -19.47 -19.33
CA MET A 80 7.44 -19.12 -17.94
C MET A 80 6.40 -18.19 -17.33
N ARG A 81 6.01 -18.48 -16.08
CA ARG A 81 4.99 -17.72 -15.36
C ARG A 81 5.59 -16.84 -14.26
N PHE A 82 5.09 -15.61 -14.13
CA PHE A 82 5.54 -14.56 -13.22
C PHE A 82 4.40 -14.03 -12.35
N SER A 83 4.74 -13.55 -11.16
CA SER A 83 3.78 -12.97 -10.20
C SER A 83 3.48 -11.48 -10.45
N SER A 84 4.25 -10.81 -11.32
CA SER A 84 4.02 -9.41 -11.71
C SER A 84 4.37 -9.17 -13.18
N SER A 85 3.70 -8.19 -13.80
CA SER A 85 3.96 -7.80 -15.20
C SER A 85 5.37 -7.27 -15.39
N SER A 86 5.88 -6.47 -14.46
CA SER A 86 7.24 -5.94 -14.52
C SER A 86 8.31 -7.04 -14.52
N ALA A 87 8.04 -8.17 -13.84
CA ALA A 87 8.95 -9.33 -13.87
C ALA A 87 8.93 -10.03 -15.23
N LEU A 88 7.76 -10.16 -15.87
CA LEU A 88 7.64 -10.68 -17.22
C LEU A 88 8.32 -9.76 -18.25
N THR A 89 8.16 -8.43 -18.15
CA THR A 89 8.76 -7.50 -19.12
C THR A 89 10.30 -7.48 -19.08
N ARG A 90 10.90 -7.79 -17.92
CA ARG A 90 12.36 -7.84 -17.76
C ARG A 90 12.96 -9.21 -18.11
N HIS A 91 12.13 -10.25 -18.05
CA HIS A 91 12.51 -11.61 -18.39
C HIS A 91 12.84 -11.70 -19.88
#